data_AF-A0A933MC41-F1
#
_entry.id   AF-A0A933MC41-F1
#
_cell.length_a   1.000
_cell.length_b   1.000
_cell.length_c   1.000
_cell.angle_alpha   90.00
_cell.angle_beta   90.00
_cell.angle_gamma   90.00
#
_symmetry.space_group_name_H-M   'P 1'
#
loop_
_entity.id
_entity.type
_entity.pdbx_description
1 polymer ?
#
loop_
_entity_poly.entity_id
_entity_poly.type
_entity_poly.pdbx_seq_one_letter_code
_entity_poly.pdbx_strand_id
1 'polypeptide(L)'
;MERQVPSSHWELMQWVERALDDYHFLPRLAENPLAQYLDLRAFRRMRDFGSAADGWALRRALDAAIDAIVGEDAKTRDGARVRIERYLDWRYREQVSVREIAGRVNYSERHLQRLRDELIEQLARTLLELAPPK
;
A
#
# COMPACT_ATOMS: atom_id res chain seq x y z
N MET A 1 -25.12 -7.94 -0.05
CA MET A 1 -24.21 -6.94 -0.63
C MET A 1 -23.45 -7.63 -1.75
N GLU A 2 -23.60 -7.15 -2.98
CA GLU A 2 -22.80 -7.65 -4.11
C GLU A 2 -21.33 -7.35 -3.83
N ARG A 3 -20.45 -8.33 -4.01
CA ARG A 3 -19.00 -8.12 -3.85
C ARG A 3 -18.55 -7.20 -4.97
N GLN A 4 -17.93 -6.07 -4.62
CA GLN A 4 -17.31 -5.21 -5.62
C GLN A 4 -16.05 -5.89 -6.14
N VAL A 5 -16.04 -6.16 -7.44
CA VAL A 5 -14.89 -6.65 -8.19
C VAL A 5 -14.41 -5.49 -9.06
N PRO A 6 -13.10 -5.16 -9.09
CA PRO A 6 -12.62 -4.09 -9.94
C PRO A 6 -12.87 -4.47 -11.41
N SER A 7 -13.53 -3.58 -12.13
CA SER A 7 -13.86 -3.71 -13.56
C SER A 7 -12.64 -3.59 -14.47
N SER A 8 -11.52 -3.09 -13.95
CA SER A 8 -10.27 -2.91 -14.69
C SER A 8 -9.06 -2.89 -13.76
N HIS A 9 -7.87 -3.07 -14.34
CA HIS A 9 -6.60 -2.90 -13.63
C HIS A 9 -6.45 -1.48 -13.06
N TRP A 10 -6.88 -0.47 -13.82
CA TRP A 10 -6.88 0.92 -13.38
C TRP A 10 -7.74 1.13 -12.12
N GLU A 11 -8.93 0.54 -12.08
CA GLU A 11 -9.79 0.65 -10.90
C GLU A 11 -9.16 0.00 -9.65
N LEU A 12 -8.50 -1.16 -9.81
CA LEU A 12 -7.75 -1.77 -8.71
C LEU A 12 -6.65 -0.83 -8.20
N MET A 13 -5.87 -0.21 -9.10
CA MET A 13 -4.83 0.75 -8.71
C MET A 13 -5.41 1.94 -7.94
N GLN A 14 -6.57 2.47 -8.36
CA GLN A 14 -7.27 3.54 -7.66
C GLN A 14 -7.73 3.12 -6.25
N TRP A 15 -8.17 1.88 -6.07
CA TRP A 15 -8.53 1.38 -4.75
C TRP A 15 -7.31 1.27 -3.82
N VAL A 16 -6.17 0.82 -4.35
CA VAL A 16 -4.89 0.75 -3.63
C VAL A 16 -4.39 2.13 -3.25
N GLU A 17 -4.41 3.08 -4.19
CA GLU A 17 -4.03 4.48 -3.97
C GLU A 17 -4.87 5.10 -2.85
N ARG A 18 -6.20 4.94 -2.91
CA ARG A 18 -7.11 5.39 -1.85
C ARG A 18 -6.80 4.74 -0.51
N ALA A 19 -6.48 3.44 -0.48
CA ALA A 19 -6.12 2.76 0.75
C ALA A 19 -4.80 3.29 1.34
N LEU A 20 -3.83 3.64 0.50
CA LEU A 20 -2.59 4.27 0.94
C LEU A 20 -2.83 5.68 1.49
N ASP A 21 -3.69 6.48 0.86
CA ASP A 21 -4.04 7.80 1.37
C ASP A 21 -4.80 7.74 2.70
N ASP A 22 -5.66 6.72 2.87
CA ASP A 22 -6.39 6.44 4.10
C ASP A 22 -5.59 5.58 5.12
N TYR A 23 -4.28 5.35 4.91
CA TYR A 23 -3.47 4.40 5.69
C TYR A 23 -3.56 4.55 7.23
N HIS A 24 -3.68 5.78 7.73
CA HIS A 24 -3.82 6.07 9.16
C HIS A 24 -5.28 6.14 9.65
N PHE A 25 -6.27 6.09 8.76
CA PHE A 25 -7.70 6.25 9.04
C PHE A 25 -8.43 4.90 8.90
N LEU A 26 -8.31 4.06 9.93
CA LEU A 26 -8.85 2.69 9.95
C LEU A 26 -10.34 2.56 9.55
N PRO A 27 -11.26 3.45 9.98
CA PRO A 27 -12.65 3.38 9.52
C PRO A 27 -12.78 3.51 8.00
N ARG A 28 -12.00 4.40 7.38
CA ARG A 28 -11.99 4.58 5.91
C ARG A 28 -11.35 3.41 5.19
N LEU A 29 -10.32 2.79 5.79
CA LEU A 29 -9.77 1.54 5.27
C LEU A 29 -10.80 0.40 5.29
N ALA A 30 -11.63 0.32 6.33
CA ALA A 30 -12.70 -0.68 6.39
C ALA A 30 -13.79 -0.45 5.32
N GLU A 31 -14.01 0.81 4.94
CA GLU A 31 -14.92 1.20 3.86
C GLU A 31 -14.29 1.10 2.46
N ASN A 32 -12.98 0.85 2.37
CA ASN A 32 -12.29 0.72 1.10
C ASN A 32 -12.75 -0.57 0.38
N PRO A 33 -13.02 -0.55 -0.94
CA PRO A 33 -13.41 -1.75 -1.69
C PRO A 33 -12.43 -2.92 -1.54
N LEU A 34 -11.12 -2.68 -1.35
CA LEU A 34 -10.12 -3.72 -1.08
C LEU A 34 -10.41 -4.53 0.18
N ALA A 35 -10.97 -3.91 1.23
CA ALA A 35 -11.33 -4.63 2.46
C ALA A 35 -12.39 -5.71 2.20
N GLN A 36 -13.27 -5.46 1.22
CA GLN A 36 -14.32 -6.39 0.82
C GLN A 36 -13.81 -7.39 -0.23
N TYR A 37 -12.98 -6.93 -1.17
CA TYR A 37 -12.47 -7.71 -2.29
C TYR A 37 -11.40 -8.74 -1.89
N LEU A 38 -10.44 -8.37 -1.04
CA LEU A 38 -9.31 -9.24 -0.66
C LEU A 38 -9.67 -10.20 0.48
N ASP A 39 -9.13 -11.41 0.48
CA ASP A 39 -9.18 -12.33 1.62
C ASP A 39 -8.13 -11.94 2.68
N LEU A 40 -8.59 -11.12 3.62
CA LEU A 40 -7.75 -10.57 4.69
C LEU A 40 -7.64 -11.50 5.92
N ARG A 41 -8.12 -12.74 5.86
CA ARG A 41 -8.13 -13.66 7.02
C ARG A 41 -6.75 -13.84 7.66
N ALA A 42 -5.70 -13.99 6.84
CA ALA A 42 -4.32 -14.12 7.31
C ALA A 42 -3.81 -12.88 8.06
N PHE A 43 -4.40 -11.71 7.79
CA PHE A 43 -4.03 -10.44 8.38
C PHE A 43 -4.92 -10.05 9.58
N ARG A 44 -5.95 -10.82 9.91
CA ARG A 44 -6.78 -10.59 11.11
C ARG A 44 -6.09 -11.16 12.35
N ARG A 45 -6.14 -10.41 13.45
CA ARG A 45 -5.73 -10.83 14.81
C ARG A 45 -6.96 -11.02 15.67
N MET A 46 -6.83 -11.87 16.69
CA MET A 46 -7.93 -12.16 17.64
C MET A 46 -8.49 -10.90 18.33
N ARG A 47 -7.69 -9.84 18.46
CA ARG A 47 -8.09 -8.59 19.12
C ARG A 47 -8.78 -7.56 18.19
N ASP A 48 -8.93 -7.88 16.91
CA ASP A 48 -9.57 -6.98 15.96
C ASP A 48 -11.10 -7.15 16.06
N PHE A 49 -11.74 -6.20 16.72
CA PHE A 49 -13.19 -6.22 16.93
C PHE A 49 -13.87 -4.98 16.37
N GLY A 50 -15.17 -5.11 16.11
CA GLY A 50 -16.01 -4.02 15.63
C GLY A 50 -15.77 -3.66 14.17
N SER A 51 -16.31 -2.50 13.77
CA SER A 51 -16.29 -2.01 12.39
C SER A 51 -14.90 -1.71 11.83
N ALA A 52 -13.89 -1.59 12.69
CA ALA A 52 -12.50 -1.32 12.28
C ALA A 52 -11.68 -2.58 11.98
N ALA A 53 -12.22 -3.79 12.21
CA ALA A 53 -11.45 -5.03 12.10
C ALA A 53 -10.88 -5.25 10.69
N ASP A 54 -11.68 -5.00 9.65
CA ASP A 54 -11.24 -5.13 8.26
C ASP A 54 -10.24 -4.03 7.87
N GLY A 55 -10.40 -2.81 8.41
CA GLY A 55 -9.42 -1.73 8.23
C GLY A 55 -8.06 -2.05 8.85
N TRP A 56 -8.05 -2.65 10.04
CA TRP A 56 -6.83 -3.15 10.68
C TRP A 56 -6.15 -4.29 9.92
N ALA A 57 -6.94 -5.17 9.30
CA ALA A 57 -6.43 -6.26 8.49
C ALA A 57 -5.87 -5.75 7.15
N LEU A 58 -6.59 -4.82 6.50
CA LEU A 58 -6.14 -4.19 5.25
C LEU A 58 -4.84 -3.40 5.47
N ARG A 59 -4.74 -2.62 6.56
CA ARG A 59 -3.50 -1.91 6.90
C ARG A 59 -2.32 -2.87 7.04
N ARG A 60 -2.51 -4.02 7.68
CA ARG A 60 -1.44 -5.02 7.82
C ARG A 60 -1.08 -5.72 6.52
N ALA A 61 -2.05 -5.94 5.64
CA ALA A 61 -1.79 -6.44 4.30
C ALA A 61 -0.95 -5.42 3.50
N LEU A 62 -1.31 -4.13 3.57
CA LEU A 62 -0.51 -3.03 3.02
C LEU A 62 0.88 -3.02 3.62
N ASP A 63 1.00 -3.22 4.93
CA ASP A 63 2.31 -3.24 5.58
C ASP A 63 3.19 -4.37 5.04
N ALA A 64 2.67 -5.60 5.01
CA ALA A 64 3.40 -6.74 4.50
C ALA A 64 3.78 -6.56 3.01
N ALA A 65 2.90 -5.96 2.21
CA ALA A 65 3.17 -5.69 0.81
C ALA A 65 4.24 -4.61 0.61
N ILE A 66 4.21 -3.52 1.40
CA ILE A 66 5.26 -2.49 1.39
C ILE A 66 6.60 -3.10 1.82
N ASP A 67 6.61 -3.91 2.88
CA ASP A 67 7.83 -4.55 3.39
C ASP A 67 8.43 -5.51 2.35
N ALA A 68 7.60 -6.25 1.61
CA ALA A 68 8.04 -7.11 0.51
C ALA A 68 8.67 -6.33 -0.66
N ILE A 69 8.18 -5.11 -0.95
CA ILE A 69 8.74 -4.23 -1.99
C ILE A 69 10.05 -3.59 -1.54
N VAL A 70 10.11 -3.12 -0.29
CA VAL A 70 11.32 -2.52 0.29
C VAL A 70 12.42 -3.57 0.48
N GLY A 71 12.04 -4.81 0.79
CA GLY A 71 12.93 -5.93 1.08
C GLY A 71 13.58 -5.82 2.47
N GLU A 72 13.91 -6.97 3.07
CA GLU A 72 14.61 -7.02 4.37
C GLU A 72 16.03 -6.43 4.31
N ASP A 73 16.66 -6.53 3.14
CA ASP A 73 18.06 -6.14 2.88
C ASP A 73 18.24 -4.76 2.26
N ALA A 74 17.24 -3.88 2.31
CA ALA A 74 17.33 -2.52 1.77
C ALA A 74 18.53 -1.72 2.35
N LYS A 75 19.17 -2.18 3.43
CA LYS A 75 20.40 -1.58 3.96
C LYS A 75 21.67 -1.87 3.16
N THR A 76 21.69 -2.84 2.23
CA THR A 76 22.95 -3.36 1.65
C THR A 76 23.11 -3.21 0.12
N ARG A 77 22.09 -2.77 -0.62
CA ARG A 77 22.18 -2.58 -2.09
C ARG A 77 22.36 -1.11 -2.48
N ASP A 78 23.09 -0.88 -3.58
CA ASP A 78 23.45 0.45 -4.10
C ASP A 78 22.29 1.45 -4.02
N GLY A 79 22.53 2.54 -3.30
CA GLY A 79 21.50 3.27 -2.56
C GLY A 79 20.43 4.00 -3.36
N ALA A 80 20.47 4.02 -4.70
CA ALA A 80 19.41 4.67 -5.49
C ALA A 80 18.12 3.82 -5.53
N ARG A 81 18.24 2.52 -5.78
CA ARG A 81 17.10 1.62 -5.91
C ARG A 81 16.37 1.43 -4.57
N VAL A 82 17.15 1.18 -3.52
CA VAL A 82 16.67 1.13 -2.12
C VAL A 82 15.88 2.39 -1.75
N ARG A 83 16.41 3.58 -2.08
CA ARG A 83 15.75 4.85 -1.75
C ARG A 83 14.38 4.99 -2.43
N ILE A 84 14.22 4.45 -3.63
CA ILE A 84 12.96 4.51 -4.37
C ILE A 84 11.95 3.51 -3.81
N GLU A 85 12.37 2.27 -3.51
CA GLU A 85 11.50 1.26 -2.91
C GLU A 85 10.96 1.73 -1.54
N ARG A 86 11.77 2.53 -0.80
CA ARG A 86 11.35 3.22 0.43
C ARG A 86 10.36 4.38 0.22
N TYR A 87 10.02 4.76 -1.00
CA TYR A 87 9.05 5.83 -1.27
C TYR A 87 7.71 5.57 -0.59
N LEU A 88 7.17 4.35 -0.69
CA LEU A 88 5.88 4.00 -0.09
C LEU A 88 5.92 4.11 1.45
N ASP A 89 7.01 3.65 2.05
CA ASP A 89 7.28 3.73 3.49
C ASP A 89 7.31 5.20 3.95
N TRP A 90 8.16 6.01 3.32
CA TRP A 90 8.26 7.45 3.63
C TRP A 90 6.95 8.18 3.43
N ARG A 91 6.30 7.99 2.28
CA ARG A 91 5.12 8.77 1.90
C ARG A 91 3.91 8.42 2.75
N TYR A 92 3.67 7.15 3.03
CA TYR A 92 2.40 6.68 3.59
C TYR A 92 2.49 6.26 5.04
N ARG A 93 3.63 5.73 5.51
CA ARG A 93 3.80 5.36 6.93
C ARG A 93 4.42 6.48 7.75
N GLU A 94 5.44 7.14 7.21
CA GLU A 94 6.13 8.26 7.86
C GLU A 94 5.52 9.64 7.52
N GLN A 95 4.55 9.70 6.60
CA GLN A 95 3.87 10.93 6.14
C GLN A 95 4.83 12.02 5.61
N VAL A 96 5.97 11.62 5.05
CA VAL A 96 6.96 12.52 4.46
C VAL A 96 6.41 13.09 3.15
N SER A 97 6.57 14.40 2.96
CA SER A 97 6.09 15.08 1.75
C SER A 97 6.85 14.63 0.49
N VAL A 98 6.20 14.64 -0.67
CA VAL A 98 6.83 14.31 -1.96
C VAL A 98 8.04 15.19 -2.24
N ARG A 99 7.97 16.49 -1.88
CA ARG A 99 9.07 17.44 -2.02
C ARG A 99 10.27 17.07 -1.16
N GLU A 100 10.04 16.60 0.06
CA GLU A 100 11.13 16.16 0.94
C GLU A 100 11.75 14.85 0.44
N ILE A 101 10.92 13.90 -0.02
CA ILE A 101 11.40 12.66 -0.64
C ILE A 101 12.24 12.98 -1.89
N ALA A 102 11.79 13.91 -2.73
CA ALA A 102 12.53 14.39 -3.90
C ALA A 102 13.93 14.86 -3.53
N GLY A 103 14.05 15.63 -2.43
CA GLY A 103 15.33 16.06 -1.87
C GLY A 103 16.19 14.89 -1.37
N ARG A 104 15.59 13.91 -0.68
CA ARG A 104 16.30 12.73 -0.13
C ARG A 104 16.88 11.83 -1.23
N VAL A 105 16.20 11.70 -2.37
CA VAL A 105 16.59 10.79 -3.46
C VAL A 105 17.19 11.49 -4.67
N ASN A 106 17.27 12.83 -4.63
CA ASN A 106 17.77 13.69 -5.69
C ASN A 106 17.00 13.56 -7.03
N TYR A 107 15.68 13.37 -6.96
CA TYR A 107 14.79 13.25 -8.11
C TYR A 107 13.87 14.47 -8.23
N SER A 108 13.37 14.75 -9.44
CA SER A 108 12.29 15.73 -9.62
C SER A 108 10.96 15.17 -9.13
N GLU A 109 10.05 16.03 -8.67
CA GLU A 109 8.70 15.62 -8.27
C GLU A 109 7.94 14.91 -9.40
N ARG A 110 8.11 15.39 -10.65
CA ARG A 110 7.51 14.73 -11.83
C ARG A 110 8.05 13.32 -12.04
N HIS A 111 9.33 13.08 -11.75
CA HIS A 111 9.90 11.74 -11.84
C HIS A 111 9.36 10.83 -10.73
N LEU A 112 9.27 11.36 -9.50
CA LEU A 112 8.65 10.64 -8.37
C LEU A 112 7.18 10.29 -8.62
N GLN A 113 6.43 11.15 -9.30
CA GLN A 113 5.03 10.85 -9.62
C GLN A 113 4.91 9.61 -10.54
N ARG A 114 5.77 9.48 -11.56
CA ARG A 114 5.75 8.28 -12.42
C ARG A 114 6.16 7.02 -11.64
N LEU A 115 7.19 7.14 -10.81
CA LEU A 115 7.66 6.05 -9.97
C LEU A 115 6.61 5.62 -8.94
N ARG A 116 5.83 6.58 -8.42
CA ARG A 116 4.69 6.28 -7.53
C ARG A 116 3.70 5.38 -8.24
N ASP A 117 3.35 5.67 -9.49
CA ASP A 117 2.36 4.87 -10.22
C ASP A 117 2.87 3.43 -10.45
N GLU A 118 4.15 3.27 -10.79
CA GLU A 118 4.83 1.96 -10.90
C GLU A 118 4.86 1.21 -9.55
N LEU A 119 5.15 1.91 -8.45
CA LEU A 119 5.16 1.33 -7.10
C LEU A 119 3.75 0.95 -6.63
N ILE A 120 2.72 1.72 -6.98
CA ILE A 120 1.32 1.38 -6.70
C ILE A 120 0.90 0.14 -7.49
N GLU A 121 1.31 0.04 -8.75
CA GLU A 121 1.06 -1.16 -9.55
C GLU A 121 1.75 -2.39 -8.94
N GLN A 122 3.02 -2.27 -8.57
CA GLN A 122 3.77 -3.35 -7.90
C GLN A 122 3.13 -3.73 -6.57
N LEU A 123 2.66 -2.75 -5.79
CA LEU A 123 1.95 -2.97 -4.54
C LEU A 123 0.63 -3.70 -4.77
N ALA A 124 -0.13 -3.33 -5.81
CA ALA A 124 -1.37 -4.01 -6.17
C ALA A 124 -1.13 -5.49 -6.49
N ARG A 125 -0.08 -5.81 -7.26
CA ARG A 125 0.32 -7.20 -7.56
C ARG A 125 0.71 -7.96 -6.29
N THR A 126 1.56 -7.36 -5.47
CA THR A 126 2.04 -7.95 -4.21
C THR A 126 0.89 -8.20 -3.22
N LEU A 127 -0.07 -7.26 -3.14
CA LEU A 127 -1.27 -7.42 -2.31
C LEU A 127 -2.13 -8.60 -2.76
N LEU A 128 -2.31 -8.81 -4.06
CA LEU A 128 -3.08 -9.95 -4.58
C LEU A 128 -2.40 -11.29 -4.33
N GLU A 129 -1.07 -11.32 -4.29
CA GLU A 129 -0.30 -12.52 -3.93
C GLU A 129 -0.43 -12.85 -2.44
N LEU A 130 -0.36 -11.83 -1.57
CA LEU A 130 -0.44 -11.98 -0.11
C LEU A 130 -1.86 -12.19 0.41
N ALA A 131 -2.84 -11.54 -0.21
CA ALA A 131 -4.25 -11.55 0.16
C ALA A 131 -5.09 -11.70 -1.12
N PRO A 132 -5.24 -12.92 -1.66
CA PRO A 132 -5.96 -13.14 -2.91
C PRO A 132 -7.43 -12.73 -2.79
N PRO A 133 -8.13 -12.44 -3.90
CA PRO A 133 -9.55 -12.10 -3.87
C PRO A 133 -10.40 -13.18 -3.19
N LYS A 134 -11.44 -12.75 -2.45
CA LYS A 134 -12.39 -13.65 -1.74
C LYS A 134 -13.33 -14.43 -2.66
#